data_AF-A0A8U7MJH4-F1
#
_entry.id   AF-A0A8U7MJH4-F1
#
_cell.length_a   1.000
_cell.length_b   1.000
_cell.length_c   1.000
_cell.angle_alpha   90.00
_cell.angle_beta   90.00
_cell.angle_gamma   90.00
#
_symmetry.space_group_name_H-M   'P 1'
#
loop_
_entity.id
_entity.type
_entity.pdbx_description
1 polymer ?
#
loop_
_entity_poly.entity_id
_entity_poly.type
_entity_poly.pdbx_seq_one_letter_code
_entity_poly.pdbx_strand_id
1 'polypeptide(L)'
;MSPRLFPVSPPGPRPVPSRSPPRPPPVSLAPPPLPGRSVALLGACLPAAPLSRDFTILSRDLPGRCPETVVPPAAAMAPKKKAKGKGGKGPAVVDASAPENMSREQLLEHTVRLREELDRERQERNSFQLECNRIQSYWEITRRELEEKKAELQNRDREMEEAEERHQVEIKVYKQKVKHLLHEQQENLTELKAEGVLSLRRAQKDHWDQEQELWKEKRSLNIKLKEQELANEAAITNLCLKHEEEMARLRSNFEMQTKEMEAKYTRKMQALRDEMDLRRKTELHELEERKNTQISELMGNHEGAFGAIKNYYNDITAKNLTLINLLKEQVEDLKKKETVLEKEKAEVLLQNKELTGPLQETQELVAELQKKLVHYHRDKEALMNSKAHLKITQKELKDLQWEHEVLEQRFSKVQAERDELYQKFTRAINEVQQKTGFKNLLLERKLHGLLSLLEQKEVELSEVFAASNLSPSALSLVSHKLEDVLNSKNATIQDLQLQLARVCKAHNDMLQTFEAKLIALGIPLDNLGFQPLSFPVPGQELGQGPAGLVAVPT
;
A
#
# COMPACT_ATOMS: atom_id res chain seq x y z
N MET A 1 30.60 71.63 33.05
CA MET A 1 31.04 70.85 31.88
C MET A 1 30.52 69.43 32.01
N SER A 2 29.83 68.94 30.97
CA SER A 2 29.38 67.57 30.70
C SER A 2 28.42 66.88 31.69
N PRO A 3 27.14 66.64 31.32
CA PRO A 3 26.25 65.76 32.07
C PRO A 3 26.44 64.30 31.63
N ARG A 4 26.57 63.38 32.60
CA ARG A 4 26.63 61.94 32.36
C ARG A 4 25.23 61.35 32.27
N LEU A 5 25.06 60.51 31.25
CA LEU A 5 23.87 59.74 30.88
C LEU A 5 23.57 58.65 31.91
N PHE A 6 22.29 58.50 32.28
CA PHE A 6 21.75 57.32 32.95
C PHE A 6 21.16 56.34 31.91
N PRO A 7 21.33 55.01 32.08
CA PRO A 7 20.72 54.03 31.20
C PRO A 7 19.24 53.80 31.58
N VAL A 8 18.37 53.84 30.57
CA VAL A 8 16.93 53.54 30.68
C VAL A 8 16.73 52.06 30.39
N SER A 9 16.25 51.30 31.38
CA SER A 9 15.80 49.91 31.21
C SER A 9 14.41 49.87 30.55
N PRO A 10 14.12 48.85 29.72
CA PRO A 10 12.88 48.78 28.93
C PRO A 10 11.65 48.45 29.80
N PRO A 11 10.45 48.90 29.41
CA PRO A 11 9.22 48.57 30.13
C PRO A 11 8.83 47.10 29.89
N GLY A 12 8.56 46.36 30.98
CA GLY A 12 8.01 45.01 30.94
C GLY A 12 6.58 44.96 30.36
N PRO A 13 6.13 43.77 29.92
CA PRO A 13 4.86 43.61 29.21
C PRO A 13 3.66 43.89 30.13
N ARG A 14 2.70 44.69 29.63
CA ARG A 14 1.42 44.96 30.31
C ARG A 14 0.46 43.76 30.14
N PRO A 15 -0.41 43.49 31.13
CA PRO A 15 -1.37 42.39 31.06
C PRO A 15 -2.43 42.65 29.98
N VAL A 16 -2.69 41.61 29.19
CA VAL A 16 -3.67 41.60 28.08
C VAL A 16 -5.09 41.53 28.67
N PRO A 17 -6.04 42.38 28.24
CA PRO A 17 -7.44 42.22 28.62
C PRO A 17 -8.06 41.03 27.88
N SER A 18 -8.79 40.19 28.61
CA SER A 18 -9.53 39.04 28.10
C SER A 18 -10.51 39.46 26.99
N ARG A 19 -10.19 39.14 25.73
CA ARG A 19 -11.13 39.23 24.61
C ARG A 19 -12.12 38.07 24.71
N SER A 20 -13.39 38.40 24.82
CA SER A 20 -14.50 37.48 24.56
C SER A 20 -14.43 36.94 23.11
N PRO A 21 -14.81 35.67 22.87
CA PRO A 21 -14.73 35.08 21.54
C PRO A 21 -15.75 35.72 20.58
N PRO A 22 -15.41 35.88 19.29
CA PRO A 22 -16.33 36.43 18.29
C PRO A 22 -17.50 35.47 18.05
N ARG A 23 -18.70 36.05 17.95
CA ARG A 23 -19.94 35.35 17.61
C ARG A 23 -19.81 34.77 16.18
N PRO A 24 -20.19 33.51 15.94
CA PRO A 24 -20.16 32.95 14.58
C PRO A 24 -21.21 33.65 13.68
N PRO A 25 -20.92 33.83 12.38
CA PRO A 25 -21.87 34.40 11.43
C PRO A 25 -23.08 33.46 11.21
N PRO A 26 -24.24 34.00 10.77
CA PRO A 26 -25.47 33.21 10.62
C PRO A 26 -25.31 32.14 9.54
N VAL A 27 -25.72 30.92 9.88
CA VAL A 27 -25.80 29.77 8.99
C VAL A 27 -26.84 30.08 7.90
N SER A 28 -26.36 30.31 6.68
CA SER A 28 -27.19 30.31 5.49
C SER A 28 -27.61 28.87 5.20
N LEU A 29 -28.88 28.57 5.48
CA LEU A 29 -29.54 27.33 5.04
C LEU A 29 -29.77 27.40 3.52
N ALA A 30 -28.76 26.99 2.76
CA ALA A 30 -28.95 26.60 1.36
C ALA A 30 -29.49 25.15 1.32
N PRO A 31 -30.56 24.86 0.55
CA PRO A 31 -31.08 23.50 0.43
C PRO A 31 -30.12 22.62 -0.39
N PRO A 32 -30.08 21.29 -0.15
CA PRO A 32 -29.19 20.40 -0.87
C PRO A 32 -29.58 20.28 -2.35
N PRO A 33 -28.63 20.18 -3.29
CA PRO A 33 -28.95 19.87 -4.67
C PRO A 33 -29.36 18.40 -4.78
N LEU A 34 -30.46 18.16 -5.50
CA LEU A 34 -30.88 16.84 -5.94
C LEU A 34 -29.77 16.18 -6.80
N PRO A 35 -29.55 14.86 -6.72
CA PRO A 35 -28.54 14.21 -7.52
C PRO A 35 -29.01 14.11 -8.99
N GLY A 36 -28.52 15.05 -9.80
CA GLY A 36 -28.59 15.02 -11.25
C GLY A 36 -27.57 14.04 -11.81
N ARG A 37 -28.07 13.08 -12.59
CA ARG A 37 -27.35 12.13 -13.45
C ARG A 37 -26.20 12.80 -14.22
N SER A 38 -25.00 12.21 -14.17
CA SER A 38 -24.24 11.93 -15.39
C SER A 38 -23.14 10.89 -15.19
N VAL A 39 -23.30 9.81 -15.96
CA VAL A 39 -22.29 9.18 -16.82
C VAL A 39 -20.92 8.85 -16.20
N ALA A 40 -20.80 7.64 -15.66
CA ALA A 40 -19.54 6.91 -15.60
C ALA A 40 -19.36 6.10 -16.90
N LEU A 41 -18.39 6.50 -17.71
CA LEU A 41 -17.70 5.71 -18.72
C LEU A 41 -16.54 5.01 -17.99
N LEU A 42 -16.53 3.67 -17.94
CA LEU A 42 -15.35 2.80 -17.96
C LEU A 42 -15.75 1.34 -17.69
N GLY A 43 -15.21 0.44 -18.51
CA GLY A 43 -14.80 -0.89 -18.06
C GLY A 43 -15.83 -2.00 -18.21
N ALA A 44 -15.97 -2.48 -19.44
CA ALA A 44 -16.65 -3.74 -19.75
C ALA A 44 -15.96 -4.93 -19.06
N CYS A 45 -16.63 -5.53 -18.08
CA CYS A 45 -16.47 -6.94 -17.73
C CYS A 45 -17.78 -7.64 -18.14
N LEU A 46 -17.65 -8.59 -19.07
CA LEU A 46 -18.74 -9.44 -19.56
C LEU A 46 -19.41 -10.22 -18.42
N PRO A 47 -20.75 -10.26 -18.36
CA PRO A 47 -21.48 -11.44 -17.92
C PRO A 47 -22.10 -12.10 -19.15
N ALA A 48 -21.66 -13.31 -19.47
CA ALA A 48 -22.29 -14.14 -20.49
C ALA A 48 -23.72 -14.49 -20.05
N ALA A 49 -24.71 -14.07 -20.83
CA ALA A 49 -26.10 -14.51 -20.73
C ALA A 49 -26.24 -15.96 -21.22
N PRO A 50 -27.18 -16.75 -20.67
CA PRO A 50 -27.57 -18.00 -21.30
C PRO A 50 -28.59 -17.68 -22.40
N LEU A 51 -28.14 -17.68 -23.65
CA LEU A 51 -29.04 -17.77 -24.79
C LEU A 51 -29.43 -19.23 -24.98
N SER A 52 -30.60 -19.58 -24.45
CA SER A 52 -31.40 -20.70 -24.95
C SER A 52 -31.77 -20.40 -26.40
N ARG A 53 -31.18 -21.17 -27.32
CA ARG A 53 -31.68 -21.39 -28.68
C ARG A 53 -31.17 -22.75 -29.17
N ASP A 54 -32.09 -23.70 -29.15
CA ASP A 54 -32.40 -24.67 -30.19
C ASP A 54 -31.24 -25.47 -30.80
N PHE A 55 -31.03 -26.68 -30.28
CA PHE A 55 -30.77 -27.85 -31.13
C PHE A 55 -31.66 -29.01 -30.68
N THR A 56 -32.87 -28.99 -31.21
CA THR A 56 -33.79 -30.11 -31.25
C THR A 56 -33.20 -31.18 -32.17
N ILE A 57 -32.88 -32.37 -31.67
CA ILE A 57 -32.82 -33.57 -32.53
C ILE A 57 -33.89 -34.53 -32.02
N LEU A 58 -34.99 -34.51 -32.77
CA LEU A 58 -36.17 -35.34 -32.59
C LEU A 58 -35.79 -36.82 -32.61
N SER A 59 -36.23 -37.55 -31.58
CA SER A 59 -36.50 -38.98 -31.66
C SER A 59 -38.01 -39.17 -31.78
N ARG A 60 -38.51 -39.48 -33.00
CA ARG A 60 -39.59 -40.45 -33.28
C ARG A 60 -40.06 -40.46 -34.76
N ASP A 61 -40.08 -41.69 -35.29
CA ASP A 61 -41.12 -42.33 -36.12
C ASP A 61 -41.18 -42.22 -37.67
N LEU A 62 -40.96 -43.40 -38.30
CA LEU A 62 -41.67 -44.07 -39.43
C LEU A 62 -41.40 -43.63 -40.90
N PRO A 63 -41.86 -44.37 -41.96
CA PRO A 63 -41.61 -45.76 -42.35
C PRO A 63 -41.25 -45.94 -43.88
N GLY A 64 -40.91 -47.18 -44.29
CA GLY A 64 -40.89 -47.65 -45.70
C GLY A 64 -39.53 -47.65 -46.39
N ARG A 65 -39.19 -48.44 -47.42
CA ARG A 65 -39.63 -49.72 -48.01
C ARG A 65 -38.70 -49.93 -49.22
N CYS A 66 -38.01 -51.08 -49.32
CA CYS A 66 -37.51 -51.72 -50.57
C CYS A 66 -36.36 -51.01 -51.36
N PRO A 67 -35.51 -51.74 -52.14
CA PRO A 67 -35.90 -52.87 -52.98
C PRO A 67 -35.09 -54.18 -52.83
N GLU A 68 -35.86 -55.26 -52.84
CA GLU A 68 -35.54 -56.48 -53.59
C GLU A 68 -35.39 -56.16 -55.08
N THR A 69 -34.39 -56.76 -55.73
CA THR A 69 -34.47 -57.33 -57.10
C THR A 69 -33.15 -58.07 -57.34
N VAL A 70 -33.06 -59.40 -57.45
CA VAL A 70 -33.70 -60.37 -58.37
C VAL A 70 -33.02 -60.40 -59.76
N VAL A 71 -31.97 -61.26 -59.85
CA VAL A 71 -31.61 -62.31 -60.87
C VAL A 71 -31.51 -61.87 -62.37
N PRO A 72 -31.25 -62.71 -63.42
CA PRO A 72 -30.70 -64.10 -63.60
C PRO A 72 -29.76 -64.17 -64.86
N PRO A 73 -29.67 -65.24 -65.71
CA PRO A 73 -29.98 -66.70 -65.66
C PRO A 73 -28.71 -67.56 -66.04
N ALA A 74 -28.67 -68.89 -66.16
CA ALA A 74 -29.56 -69.78 -66.89
C ALA A 74 -29.26 -71.29 -66.69
N ALA A 75 -30.32 -72.08 -66.93
CA ALA A 75 -30.40 -73.39 -67.58
C ALA A 75 -29.75 -74.61 -66.88
N ALA A 76 -30.52 -75.52 -66.29
CA ALA A 76 -31.38 -76.55 -66.91
C ALA A 76 -30.60 -77.77 -67.45
N MET A 77 -30.85 -78.94 -66.87
CA MET A 77 -31.45 -80.11 -67.54
C MET A 77 -31.30 -81.36 -66.66
N ALA A 78 -32.44 -81.85 -66.13
CA ALA A 78 -32.69 -83.30 -66.04
C ALA A 78 -32.90 -83.81 -67.49
N PRO A 79 -32.81 -85.12 -67.85
CA PRO A 79 -33.54 -86.23 -67.21
C PRO A 79 -32.74 -87.58 -67.28
N LYS A 80 -33.20 -88.81 -67.02
CA LYS A 80 -34.44 -89.50 -67.40
C LYS A 80 -34.46 -90.91 -66.76
N LYS A 81 -35.69 -91.40 -66.57
CA LYS A 81 -36.14 -92.72 -66.12
C LYS A 81 -35.77 -93.91 -67.04
N LYS A 82 -36.06 -95.11 -66.50
CA LYS A 82 -36.42 -96.41 -67.12
C LYS A 82 -35.23 -97.23 -67.63
N ALA A 83 -35.25 -98.55 -67.75
CA ALA A 83 -36.00 -99.69 -67.22
C ALA A 83 -35.49 -100.90 -68.02
N LYS A 84 -35.53 -102.10 -67.42
CA LYS A 84 -35.87 -103.39 -68.07
C LYS A 84 -34.83 -104.10 -68.97
N GLY A 85 -34.45 -105.29 -68.51
CA GLY A 85 -34.28 -106.53 -69.31
C GLY A 85 -33.12 -106.57 -70.30
N LYS A 86 -32.75 -107.69 -70.93
CA LYS A 86 -33.09 -109.10 -70.84
C LYS A 86 -32.14 -109.79 -71.83
N GLY A 87 -31.44 -110.84 -71.40
CA GLY A 87 -31.17 -112.01 -72.22
C GLY A 87 -30.02 -111.97 -73.24
N GLY A 88 -29.65 -113.19 -73.66
CA GLY A 88 -28.81 -113.48 -74.82
C GLY A 88 -27.62 -114.36 -74.43
N LYS A 89 -27.80 -115.68 -74.42
CA LYS A 89 -27.35 -116.63 -75.48
C LYS A 89 -25.83 -116.83 -75.43
N GLY A 90 -25.33 -118.00 -75.01
CA GLY A 90 -25.23 -119.22 -75.84
C GLY A 90 -23.94 -119.14 -76.68
N PRO A 91 -23.10 -120.19 -76.85
CA PRO A 91 -23.48 -121.52 -77.37
C PRO A 91 -22.82 -122.67 -76.54
N ALA A 92 -23.24 -123.94 -76.52
CA ALA A 92 -23.61 -124.90 -77.56
C ALA A 92 -22.46 -125.28 -78.52
N VAL A 93 -21.62 -126.23 -78.10
CA VAL A 93 -20.79 -127.10 -78.96
C VAL A 93 -20.72 -128.42 -78.16
N VAL A 94 -21.45 -129.51 -78.47
CA VAL A 94 -21.62 -130.31 -79.69
C VAL A 94 -20.32 -130.96 -80.16
N ASP A 95 -20.35 -132.29 -80.13
CA ASP A 95 -19.51 -133.24 -80.84
C ASP A 95 -18.04 -133.37 -80.41
N ALA A 96 -17.81 -134.27 -79.46
CA ALA A 96 -16.74 -135.24 -79.63
C ALA A 96 -17.37 -136.54 -80.14
N SER A 97 -17.22 -136.74 -81.45
CA SER A 97 -17.58 -137.93 -82.19
C SER A 97 -17.01 -139.17 -81.51
N ALA A 98 -17.80 -140.23 -81.38
CA ALA A 98 -17.33 -141.52 -80.91
C ALA A 98 -16.17 -142.02 -81.80
N PRO A 99 -15.06 -142.50 -81.21
CA PRO A 99 -13.81 -142.83 -81.91
C PRO A 99 -13.90 -144.19 -82.64
N GLU A 100 -15.04 -144.51 -83.24
CA GLU A 100 -15.29 -145.85 -83.77
C GLU A 100 -14.95 -145.98 -85.27
N ASN A 101 -14.46 -144.92 -85.92
CA ASN A 101 -13.98 -144.96 -87.31
C ASN A 101 -12.70 -144.11 -87.56
N MET A 102 -11.79 -144.04 -86.58
CA MET A 102 -10.51 -143.34 -86.72
C MET A 102 -9.35 -144.36 -86.76
N SER A 103 -8.51 -144.28 -87.79
CA SER A 103 -7.32 -145.14 -87.92
C SER A 103 -6.29 -144.85 -86.81
N ARG A 104 -5.42 -145.84 -86.48
CA ARG A 104 -4.43 -145.73 -85.38
C ARG A 104 -3.57 -144.47 -85.45
N GLU A 105 -3.23 -144.01 -86.65
CA GLU A 105 -2.45 -142.77 -86.86
C GLU A 105 -3.27 -141.50 -86.59
N GLN A 106 -4.55 -141.49 -86.96
CA GLN A 106 -5.46 -140.37 -86.69
C GLN A 106 -5.80 -140.22 -85.20
N LEU A 107 -5.82 -141.32 -84.44
CA LEU A 107 -5.97 -141.29 -82.98
C LEU A 107 -4.72 -140.74 -82.27
N LEU A 108 -3.52 -141.01 -82.79
CA LEU A 108 -2.29 -140.45 -82.25
C LEU A 108 -2.20 -138.94 -82.52
N GLU A 109 -2.55 -138.48 -83.73
CA GLU A 109 -2.63 -137.05 -84.04
C GLU A 109 -3.69 -136.33 -83.21
N HIS A 110 -4.86 -136.95 -82.99
CA HIS A 110 -5.90 -136.40 -82.11
C HIS A 110 -5.40 -136.30 -80.65
N THR A 111 -4.63 -137.28 -80.18
CA THR A 111 -4.02 -137.25 -78.84
C THR A 111 -2.96 -136.14 -78.72
N VAL A 112 -2.19 -135.88 -79.78
CA VAL A 112 -1.22 -134.76 -79.82
C VAL A 112 -1.94 -133.42 -79.86
N ARG A 113 -2.98 -133.26 -80.68
CA ARG A 113 -3.82 -132.03 -80.71
C ARG A 113 -4.46 -131.76 -79.36
N LEU A 114 -5.04 -132.77 -78.70
CA LEU A 114 -5.60 -132.62 -77.36
C LEU A 114 -4.54 -132.25 -76.31
N ARG A 115 -3.30 -132.72 -76.45
CA ARG A 115 -2.19 -132.31 -75.55
C ARG A 115 -1.75 -130.88 -75.80
N GLU A 116 -1.63 -130.47 -77.06
CA GLU A 116 -1.31 -129.09 -77.43
C GLU A 116 -2.43 -128.12 -77.03
N GLU A 117 -3.69 -128.53 -77.16
CA GLU A 117 -4.86 -127.80 -76.64
C GLU A 117 -4.84 -127.70 -75.13
N LEU A 118 -4.56 -128.79 -74.41
CA LEU A 118 -4.40 -128.79 -72.96
C LEU A 118 -3.26 -127.86 -72.51
N ASP A 119 -2.11 -127.86 -73.19
CA ASP A 119 -0.98 -127.01 -72.85
C ASP A 119 -1.24 -125.54 -73.21
N ARG A 120 -1.97 -125.26 -74.29
CA ARG A 120 -2.45 -123.91 -74.62
C ARG A 120 -3.44 -123.38 -73.59
N GLU A 121 -4.44 -124.17 -73.21
CA GLU A 121 -5.39 -123.81 -72.14
C GLU A 121 -4.67 -123.59 -70.79
N ARG A 122 -3.61 -124.35 -70.50
CA ARG A 122 -2.78 -124.13 -69.30
C ARG A 122 -2.00 -122.81 -69.37
N GLN A 123 -1.43 -122.47 -70.52
CA GLN A 123 -0.73 -121.20 -70.75
C GLN A 123 -1.70 -120.02 -70.65
N GLU A 124 -2.88 -120.12 -71.27
CA GLU A 124 -3.94 -119.12 -71.19
C GLU A 124 -4.43 -118.95 -69.75
N ARG A 125 -4.70 -120.04 -69.02
CA ARG A 125 -5.04 -119.98 -67.59
C ARG A 125 -3.95 -119.29 -66.78
N ASN A 126 -2.68 -119.59 -67.04
CA ASN A 126 -1.56 -118.94 -66.36
C ASN A 126 -1.51 -117.43 -66.68
N SER A 127 -1.65 -117.05 -67.96
CA SER A 127 -1.74 -115.65 -68.40
C SER A 127 -2.89 -114.91 -67.71
N PHE A 128 -4.10 -115.49 -67.71
CA PHE A 128 -5.26 -114.93 -67.02
C PHE A 128 -5.05 -114.86 -65.51
N GLN A 129 -4.36 -115.83 -64.91
CA GLN A 129 -4.02 -115.78 -63.49
C GLN A 129 -3.06 -114.61 -63.18
N LEU A 130 -2.05 -114.40 -64.01
CA LEU A 130 -1.11 -113.27 -63.87
C LEU A 130 -1.80 -111.93 -64.08
N GLU A 131 -2.69 -111.82 -65.06
CA GLU A 131 -3.50 -110.62 -65.29
C GLU A 131 -4.47 -110.35 -64.14
N CYS A 132 -5.17 -111.37 -63.64
CA CYS A 132 -6.02 -111.27 -62.45
C CYS A 132 -5.22 -110.83 -61.22
N ASN A 133 -4.05 -111.44 -60.98
CA ASN A 133 -3.17 -111.06 -59.88
C ASN A 133 -2.66 -109.62 -60.04
N ARG A 134 -2.35 -109.19 -61.26
CA ARG A 134 -1.91 -107.82 -61.58
C ARG A 134 -3.03 -106.81 -61.34
N ILE A 135 -4.24 -107.09 -61.82
CA ILE A 135 -5.43 -106.26 -61.58
C ILE A 135 -5.74 -106.20 -60.08
N GLN A 136 -5.66 -107.33 -59.38
CA GLN A 136 -5.86 -107.40 -57.94
C GLN A 136 -4.81 -106.57 -57.19
N SER A 137 -3.53 -106.64 -57.58
CA SER A 137 -2.48 -105.80 -57.01
C SER A 137 -2.72 -104.31 -57.25
N TYR A 138 -3.07 -103.90 -58.47
CA TYR A 138 -3.43 -102.51 -58.75
C TYR A 138 -4.66 -102.06 -57.94
N TRP A 139 -5.67 -102.91 -57.80
CA TRP A 139 -6.84 -102.61 -56.99
C TRP A 139 -6.48 -102.47 -55.51
N GLU A 140 -5.63 -103.34 -54.96
CA GLU A 140 -5.17 -103.24 -53.57
C GLU A 140 -4.31 -101.98 -53.33
N ILE A 141 -3.44 -101.61 -54.27
CA ILE A 141 -2.64 -100.38 -54.22
C ILE A 141 -3.55 -99.15 -54.26
N THR A 142 -4.41 -99.04 -55.27
CA THR A 142 -5.33 -97.89 -55.42
C THR A 142 -6.32 -97.79 -54.27
N ARG A 143 -6.78 -98.92 -53.72
CA ARG A 143 -7.61 -98.95 -52.50
C ARG A 143 -6.84 -98.39 -51.31
N ARG A 144 -5.58 -98.81 -51.11
CA ARG A 144 -4.72 -98.31 -50.03
C ARG A 144 -4.43 -96.81 -50.19
N GLU A 145 -4.08 -96.36 -51.39
CA GLU A 145 -3.86 -94.93 -51.69
C GLU A 145 -5.14 -94.10 -51.43
N LEU A 146 -6.32 -94.63 -51.78
CA LEU A 146 -7.59 -93.98 -51.47
C LEU A 146 -7.84 -93.91 -49.96
N GLU A 147 -7.55 -94.98 -49.22
CA GLU A 147 -7.64 -95.02 -47.75
C GLU A 147 -6.66 -94.02 -47.11
N GLU A 148 -5.42 -93.94 -47.59
CA GLU A 148 -4.41 -92.96 -47.17
C GLU A 148 -4.86 -91.53 -47.46
N LYS A 149 -5.37 -91.23 -48.66
CA LYS A 149 -5.87 -89.89 -48.99
C LYS A 149 -7.11 -89.51 -48.19
N LYS A 150 -7.99 -90.47 -47.88
CA LYS A 150 -9.10 -90.23 -46.95
C LYS A 150 -8.60 -89.91 -45.54
N ALA A 151 -7.58 -90.61 -45.05
CA ALA A 151 -6.97 -90.34 -43.75
C ALA A 151 -6.25 -88.99 -43.72
N GLU A 152 -5.54 -88.62 -44.79
CA GLU A 152 -4.92 -87.29 -44.95
C GLU A 152 -5.96 -86.17 -44.92
N LEU A 153 -7.08 -86.32 -45.64
CA LEU A 153 -8.17 -85.33 -45.62
C LEU A 153 -8.75 -85.17 -44.22
N GLN A 154 -9.04 -86.28 -43.52
CA GLN A 154 -9.53 -86.23 -42.14
C GLN A 154 -8.53 -85.56 -41.19
N ASN A 155 -7.23 -85.78 -41.37
CA ASN A 155 -6.21 -85.11 -40.58
C ASN A 155 -6.15 -83.61 -40.89
N ARG A 156 -6.31 -83.22 -42.16
CA ARG A 156 -6.37 -81.80 -42.54
C ARG A 156 -7.60 -81.10 -42.00
N ASP A 157 -8.76 -81.76 -42.02
CA ASP A 157 -9.99 -81.24 -41.42
C ASP A 157 -9.80 -81.04 -39.90
N ARG A 158 -9.16 -81.99 -39.20
CA ARG A 158 -8.80 -81.83 -37.77
C ARG A 158 -7.81 -80.69 -37.54
N GLU A 159 -6.78 -80.56 -38.37
CA GLU A 159 -5.81 -79.46 -38.27
C GLU A 159 -6.50 -78.09 -38.44
N MET A 160 -7.47 -78.00 -39.35
CA MET A 160 -8.29 -76.81 -39.54
C MET A 160 -9.16 -76.51 -38.32
N GLU A 161 -9.86 -77.51 -37.78
CA GLU A 161 -10.65 -77.38 -36.55
C GLU A 161 -9.79 -76.92 -35.37
N GLU A 162 -8.63 -77.53 -35.15
CA GLU A 162 -7.69 -77.13 -34.09
C GLU A 162 -7.19 -75.69 -34.29
N ALA A 163 -6.92 -75.26 -35.52
CA ALA A 163 -6.50 -73.89 -35.80
C ALA A 163 -7.62 -72.88 -35.51
N GLU A 164 -8.86 -73.21 -35.85
CA GLU A 164 -10.04 -72.40 -35.51
C GLU A 164 -10.23 -72.30 -34.00
N GLU A 165 -10.11 -73.40 -33.26
CA GLU A 165 -10.20 -73.42 -31.80
C GLU A 165 -9.11 -72.55 -31.15
N ARG A 166 -7.86 -72.67 -31.61
CA ARG A 166 -6.74 -71.82 -31.14
C ARG A 166 -7.03 -70.35 -31.40
N HIS A 167 -7.49 -70.00 -32.60
CA HIS A 167 -7.84 -68.63 -32.94
C HIS A 167 -8.98 -68.08 -32.07
N GLN A 168 -10.00 -68.89 -31.77
CA GLN A 168 -11.08 -68.50 -30.85
C GLN A 168 -10.58 -68.25 -29.43
N VAL A 169 -9.63 -69.04 -28.94
CA VAL A 169 -8.98 -68.83 -27.64
C VAL A 169 -8.18 -67.54 -27.64
N GLU A 170 -7.37 -67.28 -28.68
CA GLU A 170 -6.63 -66.02 -28.83
C GLU A 170 -7.55 -64.81 -28.82
N ILE A 171 -8.66 -64.84 -29.57
CA ILE A 171 -9.67 -63.77 -29.56
C ILE A 171 -10.20 -63.54 -28.14
N LYS A 172 -10.47 -64.61 -27.37
CA LYS A 172 -10.94 -64.48 -25.97
C LYS A 172 -9.88 -63.84 -25.08
N VAL A 173 -8.60 -64.23 -25.22
CA VAL A 173 -7.49 -63.64 -24.47
C VAL A 173 -7.31 -62.17 -24.84
N TYR A 174 -7.32 -61.81 -26.12
CA TYR A 174 -7.24 -60.41 -26.55
C TYR A 174 -8.42 -59.58 -26.03
N LYS A 175 -9.65 -60.12 -26.08
CA LYS A 175 -10.83 -59.46 -25.49
C LYS A 175 -10.66 -59.22 -23.98
N GLN A 176 -10.11 -60.19 -23.24
CA GLN A 176 -9.82 -60.02 -21.81
C GLN A 176 -8.72 -58.97 -21.58
N LYS A 177 -7.64 -58.98 -22.38
CA LYS A 177 -6.55 -58.02 -22.28
C LYS A 177 -7.02 -56.59 -22.54
N VAL A 178 -7.87 -56.37 -23.54
CA VAL A 178 -8.50 -55.08 -23.81
C VAL A 178 -9.38 -54.64 -22.64
N LYS A 179 -10.20 -55.54 -22.08
CA LYS A 179 -11.02 -55.22 -20.90
C LYS A 179 -10.16 -54.82 -19.70
N HIS A 180 -9.09 -55.55 -19.41
CA HIS A 180 -8.18 -55.23 -18.31
C HIS A 180 -7.52 -53.86 -18.50
N LEU A 181 -7.00 -53.58 -19.70
CA LEU A 181 -6.41 -52.27 -20.02
C LEU A 181 -7.41 -51.12 -19.86
N LEU A 182 -8.66 -51.31 -20.28
CA LEU A 182 -9.70 -50.29 -20.10
C LEU A 182 -10.03 -50.07 -18.62
N HIS A 183 -10.08 -51.14 -17.81
CA HIS A 183 -10.30 -51.02 -16.37
C HIS A 183 -9.12 -50.33 -15.68
N GLU A 184 -7.89 -50.69 -16.01
CA GLU A 184 -6.68 -50.07 -15.47
C GLU A 184 -6.60 -48.58 -15.84
N GLN A 185 -6.88 -48.23 -17.11
CA GLN A 185 -6.95 -46.83 -17.52
C GLN A 185 -8.04 -46.06 -16.76
N GLN A 186 -9.21 -46.67 -16.58
CA GLN A 186 -10.30 -46.04 -15.83
C GLN A 186 -9.94 -45.85 -14.35
N GLU A 187 -9.30 -46.84 -13.73
CA GLU A 187 -8.83 -46.81 -12.34
C GLU A 187 -7.78 -45.70 -12.16
N ASN A 188 -6.73 -45.69 -12.99
CA ASN A 188 -5.70 -44.65 -13.01
C ASN A 188 -6.31 -43.25 -13.19
N LEU A 189 -7.29 -43.09 -14.09
CA LEU A 189 -8.00 -41.82 -14.26
C LEU A 189 -8.80 -41.43 -13.02
N THR A 190 -9.42 -42.38 -12.30
CA THR A 190 -10.14 -42.08 -11.06
C THR A 190 -9.19 -41.72 -9.91
N GLU A 191 -8.05 -42.39 -9.81
CA GLU A 191 -7.02 -42.10 -8.82
C GLU A 191 -6.42 -40.72 -9.05
N LEU A 192 -5.99 -40.41 -10.28
CA LEU A 192 -5.46 -39.09 -10.63
C LEU A 192 -6.47 -37.96 -10.36
N LYS A 193 -7.76 -38.20 -10.61
CA LYS A 193 -8.82 -37.23 -10.27
C LYS A 193 -8.95 -37.05 -8.75
N ALA A 194 -8.92 -38.14 -7.98
CA ALA A 194 -9.00 -38.09 -6.53
C ALA A 194 -7.77 -37.37 -5.93
N GLU A 195 -6.57 -37.69 -6.41
CA GLU A 195 -5.32 -37.04 -6.02
C GLU A 195 -5.32 -35.55 -6.36
N GLY A 196 -5.79 -35.18 -7.56
CA GLY A 196 -5.95 -33.78 -7.95
C GLY A 196 -6.88 -33.00 -7.02
N VAL A 197 -8.03 -33.59 -6.65
CA VAL A 197 -8.97 -32.99 -5.68
C VAL A 197 -8.35 -32.86 -4.29
N LEU A 198 -7.63 -33.89 -3.81
CA LEU A 198 -6.96 -33.85 -2.51
C LEU A 198 -5.83 -32.82 -2.48
N SER A 199 -5.04 -32.73 -3.56
CA SER A 199 -4.00 -31.72 -3.73
C SER A 199 -4.55 -30.31 -3.67
N LEU A 200 -5.63 -30.04 -4.43
CA LEU A 200 -6.32 -28.74 -4.41
C LEU A 200 -6.86 -28.42 -3.00
N ARG A 201 -7.44 -29.40 -2.31
CA ARG A 201 -7.96 -29.21 -0.96
C ARG A 201 -6.87 -28.91 0.07
N ARG A 202 -5.69 -29.54 -0.05
CA ARG A 202 -4.52 -29.22 0.78
C ARG A 202 -4.05 -27.79 0.51
N ALA A 203 -3.86 -27.42 -0.75
CA ALA A 203 -3.46 -26.07 -1.12
C ALA A 203 -4.45 -25.00 -0.63
N GLN A 204 -5.76 -25.27 -0.72
CA GLN A 204 -6.79 -24.38 -0.16
C GLN A 204 -6.69 -24.25 1.36
N LYS A 205 -6.46 -25.35 2.07
CA LYS A 205 -6.27 -25.33 3.53
C LYS A 205 -5.00 -24.57 3.92
N ASP A 206 -3.90 -24.81 3.23
CA ASP A 206 -2.63 -24.12 3.49
C ASP A 206 -2.76 -22.61 3.26
N HIS A 207 -3.46 -22.20 2.18
CA HIS A 207 -3.80 -20.79 1.95
C HIS A 207 -4.67 -20.21 3.06
N TRP A 208 -5.71 -20.94 3.49
CA TRP A 208 -6.56 -20.50 4.60
C TRP A 208 -5.77 -20.32 5.90
N ASP A 209 -4.90 -21.26 6.23
CA ASP A 209 -4.07 -21.21 7.43
C ASP A 209 -3.08 -20.02 7.37
N GLN A 210 -2.47 -19.76 6.20
CA GLN A 210 -1.63 -18.58 5.96
C GLN A 210 -2.41 -17.27 6.13
N GLU A 211 -3.63 -17.18 5.58
CA GLU A 211 -4.49 -16.00 5.76
C GLU A 211 -4.82 -15.77 7.24
N GLN A 212 -5.12 -16.83 8.00
CA GLN A 212 -5.39 -16.73 9.43
C GLN A 212 -4.16 -16.22 10.21
N GLU A 213 -2.96 -16.69 9.89
CA GLU A 213 -1.73 -16.17 10.51
C GLU A 213 -1.49 -14.70 10.16
N LEU A 214 -1.67 -14.30 8.90
CA LEU A 214 -1.58 -12.88 8.50
C LEU A 214 -2.60 -12.00 9.26
N TRP A 215 -3.82 -12.50 9.48
CA TRP A 215 -4.82 -11.80 10.29
C TRP A 215 -4.39 -11.64 11.75
N LYS A 216 -3.79 -12.68 12.36
CA LYS A 216 -3.25 -12.62 13.72
C LYS A 216 -2.06 -11.65 13.81
N GLU A 217 -1.14 -11.71 12.86
CA GLU A 217 0.00 -10.79 12.78
C GLU A 217 -0.46 -9.35 12.64
N LYS A 218 -1.38 -9.05 11.71
CA LYS A 218 -1.98 -7.72 11.55
C LYS A 218 -2.61 -7.23 12.86
N ARG A 219 -3.36 -8.08 13.56
CA ARG A 219 -3.96 -7.72 14.86
C ARG A 219 -2.88 -7.44 15.90
N SER A 220 -1.83 -8.25 15.96
CA SER A 220 -0.72 -8.06 16.90
C SER A 220 0.06 -6.76 16.63
N LEU A 221 0.29 -6.43 15.35
CA LEU A 221 0.94 -5.19 14.93
C LEU A 221 0.09 -3.97 15.28
N ASN A 222 -1.23 -4.06 15.09
CA ASN A 222 -2.14 -2.97 15.44
C ASN A 222 -2.16 -2.70 16.96
N ILE A 223 -2.08 -3.76 17.78
CA ILE A 223 -1.95 -3.61 19.24
C ILE A 223 -0.63 -2.93 19.60
N LYS A 224 0.50 -3.41 19.06
CA LYS A 224 1.82 -2.80 19.30
C LYS A 224 1.88 -1.33 18.87
N LEU A 225 1.27 -0.99 17.73
CA LEU A 225 1.18 0.39 17.27
C LEU A 225 0.39 1.24 18.27
N LYS A 226 -0.76 0.76 18.76
CA LYS A 226 -1.57 1.48 19.74
C LYS A 226 -0.84 1.64 21.08
N GLU A 227 -0.11 0.63 21.53
CA GLU A 227 0.74 0.70 22.72
C GLU A 227 1.85 1.76 22.58
N GLN A 228 2.51 1.83 21.41
CA GLN A 228 3.50 2.86 21.13
C GLN A 228 2.90 4.26 21.07
N GLU A 229 1.73 4.42 20.45
CA GLU A 229 1.00 5.70 20.44
C GLU A 229 0.68 6.18 21.86
N LEU A 230 0.13 5.30 22.70
CA LEU A 230 -0.19 5.62 24.10
C LEU A 230 1.07 5.94 24.91
N ALA A 231 2.17 5.22 24.69
CA ALA A 231 3.45 5.51 25.34
C ALA A 231 4.00 6.89 24.94
N ASN A 232 3.88 7.25 23.66
CA ASN A 232 4.29 8.56 23.15
C ASN A 232 3.42 9.69 23.71
N GLU A 233 2.09 9.51 23.75
CA GLU A 233 1.16 10.45 24.38
C GLU A 233 1.50 10.64 25.87
N ALA A 234 1.78 9.55 26.60
CA ALA A 234 2.23 9.61 28.00
C ALA A 234 3.57 10.34 28.15
N ALA A 235 4.51 10.17 27.22
CA ALA A 235 5.78 10.90 27.24
C ALA A 235 5.60 12.41 27.02
N ILE A 236 4.74 12.80 26.07
CA ILE A 236 4.44 14.22 25.79
C ILE A 236 3.73 14.87 26.97
N THR A 237 2.72 14.22 27.53
CA THR A 237 1.99 14.74 28.70
C THR A 237 2.92 14.92 29.90
N ASN A 238 3.80 13.96 30.18
CA ASN A 238 4.82 14.09 31.22
C ASN A 238 5.81 15.24 30.96
N LEU A 239 6.20 15.47 29.70
CA LEU A 239 7.07 16.60 29.34
C LEU A 239 6.36 17.95 29.56
N CYS A 240 5.10 18.06 29.15
CA CYS A 240 4.29 19.25 29.37
C CYS A 240 4.11 19.55 30.86
N LEU A 241 3.80 18.54 31.68
CA LEU A 241 3.69 18.69 33.13
C LEU A 241 4.99 19.19 33.76
N LYS A 242 6.14 18.61 33.38
CA LYS A 242 7.46 19.10 33.85
C LYS A 242 7.71 20.55 33.47
N HIS A 243 7.36 20.94 32.24
CA HIS A 243 7.51 22.31 31.80
C HIS A 243 6.58 23.26 32.58
N GLU A 244 5.34 22.87 32.85
CA GLU A 244 4.41 23.64 33.68
C GLU A 244 4.92 23.80 35.11
N GLU A 245 5.48 22.75 35.71
CA GLU A 245 6.13 22.81 37.03
C GLU A 245 7.31 23.79 37.04
N GLU A 246 8.18 23.74 36.05
CA GLU A 246 9.32 24.65 35.91
C GLU A 246 8.86 26.11 35.74
N MET A 247 7.86 26.35 34.91
CA MET A 247 7.26 27.66 34.70
C MET A 247 6.61 28.19 35.98
N ALA A 248 5.92 27.34 36.74
CA ALA A 248 5.33 27.71 38.03
C ALA A 248 6.41 28.06 39.06
N ARG A 249 7.48 27.26 39.16
CA ARG A 249 8.64 27.56 40.01
C ARG A 249 9.28 28.89 39.65
N LEU A 250 9.48 29.16 38.36
CA LEU A 250 10.10 30.40 37.90
C LEU A 250 9.21 31.62 38.20
N ARG A 251 7.89 31.51 38.00
CA ARG A 251 6.92 32.56 38.39
C ARG A 251 6.97 32.84 39.89
N SER A 252 6.99 31.80 40.72
CA SER A 252 7.08 31.92 42.18
C SER A 252 8.38 32.62 42.61
N ASN A 253 9.52 32.26 41.99
CA ASN A 253 10.80 32.90 42.25
C ASN A 253 10.78 34.40 41.89
N PHE A 254 10.22 34.78 40.74
CA PHE A 254 10.10 36.18 40.34
C PHE A 254 9.13 36.96 41.24
N GLU A 255 8.03 36.35 41.66
CA GLU A 255 7.10 36.98 42.60
C GLU A 255 7.79 37.25 43.94
N MET A 256 8.55 36.29 44.47
CA MET A 256 9.33 36.45 45.69
C MET A 256 10.37 37.57 45.56
N GLN A 257 11.14 37.58 44.47
CA GLN A 257 12.12 38.65 44.22
C GLN A 257 11.46 40.03 44.12
N THR A 258 10.30 40.13 43.48
CA THR A 258 9.54 41.38 43.36
C THR A 258 9.09 41.86 44.74
N LYS A 259 8.50 40.98 45.55
CA LYS A 259 8.09 41.29 46.93
C LYS A 259 9.26 41.72 47.80
N GLU A 260 10.40 41.05 47.68
CA GLU A 260 11.61 41.45 48.41
C GLU A 260 12.10 42.84 48.01
N MET A 261 12.11 43.16 46.72
CA MET A 261 12.53 44.47 46.22
C MET A 261 11.56 45.57 46.65
N GLU A 262 10.26 45.33 46.55
CA GLU A 262 9.22 46.23 47.07
C GLU A 262 9.38 46.47 48.58
N ALA A 263 9.58 45.41 49.36
CA ALA A 263 9.80 45.52 50.80
C ALA A 263 11.07 46.31 51.12
N LYS A 264 12.16 46.11 50.37
CA LYS A 264 13.42 46.88 50.51
C LYS A 264 13.19 48.37 50.24
N TYR A 265 12.51 48.73 49.17
CA TYR A 265 12.25 50.14 48.85
C TYR A 265 11.21 50.79 49.77
N THR A 266 10.20 50.05 50.20
CA THR A 266 9.22 50.52 51.20
C THR A 266 9.91 50.85 52.52
N ARG A 267 10.81 49.99 53.01
CA ARG A 267 11.61 50.26 54.21
C ARG A 267 12.49 51.50 54.04
N LYS A 268 13.16 51.67 52.89
CA LYS A 268 13.97 52.87 52.61
C LYS A 268 13.12 54.15 52.60
N MET A 269 11.95 54.11 51.98
CA MET A 269 11.03 55.25 51.94
C MET A 269 10.54 55.63 53.34
N GLN A 270 10.18 54.62 54.17
CA GLN A 270 9.76 54.86 55.54
C GLN A 270 10.90 55.46 56.38
N ALA A 271 12.12 54.89 56.30
CA ALA A 271 13.28 55.42 57.02
C ALA A 271 13.58 56.88 56.65
N LEU A 272 13.48 57.26 55.37
CA LEU A 272 13.66 58.65 54.94
C LEU A 272 12.56 59.58 55.51
N ARG A 273 11.30 59.12 55.56
CA ARG A 273 10.21 59.88 56.18
C ARG A 273 10.47 60.10 57.67
N ASP A 274 10.80 59.02 58.38
CA ASP A 274 11.09 59.07 59.81
C ASP A 274 12.29 59.98 60.12
N GLU A 275 13.33 59.96 59.27
CA GLU A 275 14.49 60.86 59.38
C GLU A 275 14.11 62.33 59.17
N MET A 276 13.32 62.64 58.14
CA MET A 276 12.86 64.01 57.88
C MET A 276 11.91 64.52 58.97
N ASP A 277 11.02 63.67 59.49
CA ASP A 277 10.15 64.01 60.61
C ASP A 277 10.94 64.24 61.90
N LEU A 278 11.99 63.45 62.13
CA LEU A 278 12.89 63.65 63.26
C LEU A 278 13.62 65.00 63.15
N ARG A 279 14.20 65.31 61.97
CA ARG A 279 14.85 66.61 61.72
C ARG A 279 13.91 67.79 61.94
N ARG A 280 12.67 67.69 61.45
CA ARG A 280 11.64 68.71 61.68
C ARG A 280 11.35 68.88 63.17
N LYS A 281 11.20 67.77 63.92
CA LYS A 281 10.95 67.81 65.37
C LYS A 281 12.12 68.44 66.13
N THR A 282 13.36 68.11 65.77
CA THR A 282 14.55 68.72 66.39
C THR A 282 14.62 70.21 66.09
N GLU A 283 14.41 70.64 64.84
CA GLU A 283 14.39 72.06 64.47
C GLU A 283 13.30 72.84 65.22
N LEU A 284 12.10 72.25 65.39
CA LEU A 284 11.01 72.83 66.16
C LEU A 284 11.39 72.98 67.64
N HIS A 285 11.95 71.94 68.26
CA HIS A 285 12.40 72.02 69.66
C HIS A 285 13.49 73.07 69.86
N GLU A 286 14.50 73.14 68.99
CA GLU A 286 15.52 74.19 69.08
C GLU A 286 14.91 75.60 68.91
N LEU A 287 13.93 75.77 68.01
CA LEU A 287 13.21 77.04 67.86
C LEU A 287 12.41 77.39 69.11
N GLU A 288 11.73 76.42 69.72
CA GLU A 288 11.00 76.60 70.98
C GLU A 288 11.94 76.98 72.12
N GLU A 289 13.09 76.31 72.26
CA GLU A 289 14.10 76.65 73.27
C GLU A 289 14.66 78.06 73.07
N ARG A 290 14.98 78.46 71.83
CA ARG A 290 15.41 79.84 71.54
C ARG A 290 14.34 80.86 71.89
N LYS A 291 13.07 80.60 71.54
CA LYS A 291 11.94 81.49 71.88
C LYS A 291 11.73 81.57 73.40
N ASN A 292 11.80 80.45 74.11
CA ASN A 292 11.67 80.41 75.56
C ASN A 292 12.82 81.15 76.26
N THR A 293 14.04 81.05 75.73
CA THR A 293 15.19 81.82 76.21
C THR A 293 14.95 83.32 76.03
N GLN A 294 14.51 83.75 74.84
CA GLN A 294 14.20 85.16 74.56
C GLN A 294 13.03 85.67 75.43
N ILE A 295 12.00 84.86 75.66
CA ILE A 295 10.91 85.19 76.59
C ILE A 295 11.47 85.38 78.00
N SER A 296 12.34 84.50 78.47
CA SER A 296 12.96 84.59 79.80
C SER A 296 13.81 85.84 79.95
N GLU A 297 14.63 86.16 78.94
CA GLU A 297 15.41 87.40 78.90
C GLU A 297 14.52 88.64 78.90
N LEU A 298 13.46 88.64 78.08
CA LEU A 298 12.52 89.75 78.00
C LEU A 298 11.77 89.94 79.34
N MET A 299 11.32 88.85 79.97
CA MET A 299 10.72 88.88 81.30
C MET A 299 11.70 89.45 82.33
N GLY A 300 12.96 89.01 82.34
CA GLY A 300 13.99 89.53 83.24
C GLY A 300 14.30 91.01 83.00
N ASN A 301 14.37 91.44 81.74
CA ASN A 301 14.53 92.85 81.37
C ASN A 301 13.32 93.69 81.81
N HIS A 302 12.11 93.18 81.62
CA HIS A 302 10.88 93.83 82.09
C HIS A 302 10.82 93.90 83.61
N GLU A 303 11.22 92.85 84.32
CA GLU A 303 11.28 92.84 85.78
C GLU A 303 12.33 93.82 86.31
N GLY A 304 13.50 93.88 85.67
CA GLY A 304 14.53 94.88 85.95
C GLY A 304 14.07 96.31 85.68
N ALA A 305 13.44 96.55 84.53
CA ALA A 305 12.87 97.86 84.18
C ALA A 305 11.72 98.25 85.12
N PHE A 306 10.84 97.31 85.47
CA PHE A 306 9.76 97.53 86.43
C PHE A 306 10.31 97.81 87.83
N GLY A 307 11.38 97.13 88.24
CA GLY A 307 12.13 97.41 89.45
C GLY A 307 12.75 98.81 89.44
N ALA A 308 13.38 99.20 88.33
CA ALA A 308 13.93 100.54 88.14
C ALA A 308 12.85 101.62 88.15
N ILE A 309 11.70 101.39 87.50
CA ILE A 309 10.52 102.26 87.52
C ILE A 309 9.96 102.35 88.94
N LYS A 310 9.84 101.22 89.66
CA LYS A 310 9.38 101.19 91.05
C LYS A 310 10.34 101.96 91.95
N ASN A 311 11.65 101.84 91.76
CA ASN A 311 12.66 102.61 92.48
C ASN A 311 12.59 104.10 92.12
N TYR A 312 12.45 104.44 90.85
CA TYR A 312 12.27 105.81 90.37
C TYR A 312 11.00 106.45 90.95
N TYR A 313 9.87 105.74 90.97
CA TYR A 313 8.65 106.20 91.62
C TYR A 313 8.73 106.15 93.13
N ASN A 314 9.50 105.27 93.77
CA ASN A 314 9.74 105.34 95.21
C ASN A 314 10.59 106.55 95.58
N ASP A 315 11.62 106.87 94.80
CA ASP A 315 12.46 108.07 94.93
C ASP A 315 11.66 109.34 94.64
N ILE A 316 10.82 109.30 93.60
CA ILE A 316 9.85 110.35 93.33
C ILE A 316 8.78 110.40 94.40
N THR A 317 8.32 109.30 95.00
CA THR A 317 7.33 109.32 96.08
C THR A 317 7.98 109.88 97.33
N ALA A 318 9.26 109.64 97.59
CA ALA A 318 10.02 110.33 98.63
C ALA A 318 10.14 111.84 98.34
N LYS A 319 10.48 112.22 97.10
CA LYS A 319 10.53 113.63 96.62
C LYS A 319 9.15 114.28 96.45
N ASN A 320 8.10 113.50 96.29
CA ASN A 320 6.72 113.94 96.14
C ASN A 320 6.03 113.92 97.49
N LEU A 321 6.46 113.16 98.48
CA LEU A 321 6.01 113.37 99.85
C LEU A 321 6.50 114.75 100.34
N THR A 322 7.68 115.18 99.87
CA THR A 322 8.17 116.55 100.09
C THR A 322 7.48 117.59 99.18
N LEU A 323 7.10 117.24 97.94
CA LEU A 323 6.39 118.14 97.00
C LEU A 323 4.85 118.16 97.13
N ILE A 324 4.19 117.14 97.66
CA ILE A 324 2.73 117.04 97.91
C ILE A 324 2.33 117.96 99.08
N ASN A 325 3.28 118.25 99.98
CA ASN A 325 3.15 119.37 100.89
C ASN A 325 3.11 120.72 100.15
N LEU A 326 3.62 120.81 98.92
CA LEU A 326 3.71 122.03 98.10
C LEU A 326 2.63 122.12 97.00
N LEU A 327 2.12 121.01 96.46
CA LEU A 327 1.22 120.99 95.29
C LEU A 327 -0.25 120.63 95.56
N LYS A 328 -0.65 120.43 96.83
CA LYS A 328 -2.09 120.44 97.21
C LYS A 328 -2.78 121.78 96.89
N GLU A 329 -2.00 122.79 96.51
CA GLU A 329 -2.46 124.14 96.17
C GLU A 329 -2.87 124.33 94.70
N GLN A 330 -2.55 123.41 93.77
CA GLN A 330 -2.65 123.68 92.32
C GLN A 330 -3.54 122.74 91.48
N VAL A 331 -4.30 121.82 92.09
CA VAL A 331 -5.11 120.81 91.37
C VAL A 331 -6.55 121.28 91.01
N GLU A 332 -6.91 122.53 91.33
CA GLU A 332 -8.22 123.10 90.98
C GLU A 332 -8.41 123.37 89.46
N ASP A 333 -7.35 123.45 88.64
CA ASP A 333 -7.46 124.15 87.34
C ASP A 333 -7.67 123.33 86.04
N LEU A 334 -7.54 121.99 86.00
CA LEU A 334 -7.46 121.27 84.70
C LEU A 334 -8.57 120.23 84.43
N LYS A 335 -9.83 120.60 84.68
CA LYS A 335 -11.03 119.78 84.38
C LYS A 335 -11.78 120.12 83.07
N LYS A 336 -11.20 120.83 82.09
CA LYS A 336 -11.97 121.48 80.99
C LYS A 336 -11.66 121.12 79.51
N LYS A 337 -11.08 119.97 79.13
CA LYS A 337 -10.72 119.71 77.69
C LYS A 337 -11.22 118.38 77.06
N GLU A 338 -12.36 117.85 77.47
CA GLU A 338 -12.82 116.50 77.05
C GLU A 338 -13.75 116.46 75.81
N THR A 339 -14.32 117.58 75.34
CA THR A 339 -15.52 117.54 74.47
C THR A 339 -15.31 117.62 72.95
N VAL A 340 -14.09 117.45 72.40
CA VAL A 340 -13.83 117.70 70.96
C VAL A 340 -13.83 116.44 70.07
N LEU A 341 -13.64 115.23 70.62
CA LEU A 341 -13.35 114.03 69.81
C LEU A 341 -14.57 113.27 69.24
N GLU A 342 -15.81 113.69 69.52
CA GLU A 342 -17.00 112.90 69.15
C GLU A 342 -17.56 113.15 67.73
N LYS A 343 -17.04 114.12 66.95
CA LYS A 343 -17.62 114.49 65.63
C LYS A 343 -16.99 113.84 64.39
N GLU A 344 -15.79 113.26 64.46
CA GLU A 344 -15.08 112.70 63.27
C GLU A 344 -15.58 111.29 62.85
N LYS A 345 -16.41 110.63 63.67
CA LYS A 345 -16.83 109.23 63.44
C LYS A 345 -17.91 109.04 62.36
N ALA A 346 -18.63 110.10 61.96
CA ALA A 346 -19.83 109.98 61.11
C ALA A 346 -19.56 109.99 59.59
N GLU A 347 -18.51 110.66 59.10
CA GLU A 347 -18.21 110.74 57.65
C GLU A 347 -17.62 109.45 57.07
N VAL A 348 -16.87 108.68 57.85
CA VAL A 348 -16.22 107.43 57.41
C VAL A 348 -17.23 106.31 57.10
N LEU A 349 -18.43 106.36 57.67
CA LEU A 349 -19.47 105.34 57.47
C LEU A 349 -20.25 105.48 56.16
N LEU A 350 -20.28 106.67 55.54
CA LEU A 350 -21.04 106.91 54.31
C LEU A 350 -20.25 106.45 53.06
N GLN A 351 -18.94 106.70 53.05
CA GLN A 351 -18.04 106.34 51.95
C GLN A 351 -17.86 104.82 51.78
N ASN A 352 -18.05 104.05 52.85
CA ASN A 352 -17.94 102.58 52.84
C ASN A 352 -19.14 101.88 52.17
N LYS A 353 -20.28 102.59 51.98
CA LYS A 353 -21.48 102.02 51.32
C LYS A 353 -21.49 102.18 49.80
N GLU A 354 -20.75 103.15 49.24
CA GLU A 354 -20.70 103.40 47.79
C GLU A 354 -19.70 102.47 47.05
N LEU A 355 -18.73 101.89 47.77
CA LEU A 355 -17.67 101.04 47.19
C LEU A 355 -18.04 99.54 47.11
N THR A 356 -19.16 99.11 47.70
CA THR A 356 -19.54 97.68 47.80
C THR A 356 -20.06 97.08 46.49
N GLY A 357 -20.77 97.88 45.67
CA GLY A 357 -21.32 97.44 44.38
C GLY A 357 -20.24 97.08 43.34
N PRO A 358 -19.28 97.99 43.05
CA PRO A 358 -18.19 97.72 42.11
C PRO A 358 -17.29 96.53 42.53
N LEU A 359 -17.17 96.29 43.85
CA LEU A 359 -16.42 95.15 44.39
C LEU A 359 -17.14 93.81 44.09
N GLN A 360 -18.47 93.80 44.04
CA GLN A 360 -19.26 92.59 43.81
C GLN A 360 -19.27 92.18 42.33
N GLU A 361 -19.41 93.14 41.41
CA GLU A 361 -19.35 92.89 39.96
C GLU A 361 -17.95 92.40 39.52
N THR A 362 -16.89 92.95 40.11
CA THR A 362 -15.51 92.49 39.84
C THR A 362 -15.24 91.10 40.40
N GLN A 363 -15.83 90.73 41.54
CA GLN A 363 -15.74 89.37 42.09
C GLN A 363 -16.45 88.33 41.20
N GLU A 364 -17.63 88.65 40.67
CA GLU A 364 -18.37 87.77 39.75
C GLU A 364 -17.60 87.56 38.44
N LEU A 365 -17.01 88.63 37.87
CA LEU A 365 -16.18 88.54 36.68
C LEU A 365 -14.92 87.68 36.90
N VAL A 366 -14.28 87.82 38.06
CA VAL A 366 -13.13 86.98 38.45
C VAL A 366 -13.54 85.51 38.56
N ALA A 367 -14.70 85.21 39.14
CA ALA A 367 -15.20 83.85 39.25
C ALA A 367 -15.53 83.22 37.87
N GLU A 368 -16.10 83.99 36.94
CA GLU A 368 -16.31 83.53 35.56
C GLU A 368 -15.01 83.28 34.80
N LEU A 369 -14.03 84.18 34.93
CA LEU A 369 -12.71 84.02 34.31
C LEU A 369 -11.97 82.80 34.87
N GLN A 370 -12.07 82.54 36.18
CA GLN A 370 -11.52 81.33 36.81
C GLN A 370 -12.17 80.07 36.25
N LYS A 371 -13.49 80.03 36.06
CA LYS A 371 -14.18 78.88 35.43
C LYS A 371 -13.70 78.65 33.99
N LYS A 372 -13.60 79.71 33.17
CA LYS A 372 -13.08 79.61 31.79
C LYS A 372 -11.63 79.11 31.75
N LEU A 373 -10.80 79.53 32.70
CA LEU A 373 -9.42 79.06 32.83
C LEU A 373 -9.35 77.55 33.12
N VAL A 374 -10.19 77.05 34.03
CA VAL A 374 -10.27 75.61 34.36
C VAL A 374 -10.71 74.79 33.14
N HIS A 375 -11.71 75.25 32.39
CA HIS A 375 -12.13 74.60 31.14
C HIS A 375 -10.99 74.55 30.11
N TYR A 376 -10.29 75.66 29.91
CA TYR A 376 -9.14 75.72 29.00
C TYR A 376 -8.01 74.75 29.42
N HIS A 377 -7.71 74.65 30.71
CA HIS A 377 -6.73 73.68 31.21
C HIS A 377 -7.15 72.24 30.94
N ARG A 378 -8.43 71.90 31.18
CA ARG A 378 -8.97 70.57 30.89
C ARG A 378 -8.91 70.22 29.41
N ASP A 379 -9.26 71.16 28.53
CA ASP A 379 -9.20 70.95 27.08
C ASP A 379 -7.76 70.78 26.58
N LYS A 380 -6.82 71.53 27.17
CA LYS A 380 -5.38 71.40 26.89
C LYS A 380 -4.86 70.01 27.27
N GLU A 381 -5.25 69.49 28.43
CA GLU A 381 -4.91 68.13 28.87
C GLU A 381 -5.54 67.06 27.97
N ALA A 382 -6.82 67.20 27.63
CA ALA A 382 -7.51 66.29 26.72
C ALA A 382 -6.86 66.26 25.33
N LEU A 383 -6.46 67.43 24.80
CA LEU A 383 -5.74 67.54 23.54
C LEU A 383 -4.35 66.87 23.61
N MET A 384 -3.63 67.04 24.71
CA MET A 384 -2.33 66.38 24.92
C MET A 384 -2.49 64.86 24.92
N ASN A 385 -3.48 64.34 25.65
CA ASN A 385 -3.76 62.91 25.72
C ASN A 385 -4.18 62.34 24.35
N SER A 386 -5.06 63.03 23.63
CA SER A 386 -5.45 62.68 22.25
C SER A 386 -4.24 62.63 21.31
N LYS A 387 -3.35 63.63 21.36
CA LYS A 387 -2.11 63.64 20.56
C LYS A 387 -1.17 62.49 20.91
N ALA A 388 -1.08 62.12 22.20
CA ALA A 388 -0.29 60.98 22.63
C ALA A 388 -0.87 59.67 22.08
N HIS A 389 -2.19 59.48 22.15
CA HIS A 389 -2.87 58.32 21.57
C HIS A 389 -2.70 58.26 20.05
N LEU A 390 -2.88 59.37 19.35
CA LEU A 390 -2.65 59.45 17.89
C LEU A 390 -1.22 59.02 17.52
N LYS A 391 -0.23 59.44 18.31
CA LYS A 391 1.18 59.08 18.04
C LYS A 391 1.43 57.58 18.25
N ILE A 392 0.75 56.95 19.21
CA ILE A 392 0.84 55.51 19.44
C ILE A 392 0.16 54.76 18.29
N THR A 393 -1.08 55.10 17.95
CA THR A 393 -1.82 54.43 16.87
C THR A 393 -1.15 54.62 15.51
N GLN A 394 -0.50 55.76 15.26
CA GLN A 394 0.26 56.00 14.04
C GLN A 394 1.55 55.16 13.97
N LYS A 395 2.18 54.85 15.12
CA LYS A 395 3.29 53.88 15.15
C LYS A 395 2.78 52.47 14.88
N GLU A 396 1.73 52.05 15.59
CA GLU A 396 1.11 50.74 15.39
C GLU A 396 0.69 50.53 13.93
N LEU A 397 0.11 51.55 13.28
CA LEU A 397 -0.25 51.49 11.86
C LEU A 397 0.98 51.24 10.97
N LYS A 398 2.09 51.93 11.22
CA LYS A 398 3.33 51.76 10.43
C LYS A 398 3.95 50.40 10.64
N ASP A 399 3.97 49.91 11.88
CA ASP A 399 4.49 48.59 12.22
C ASP A 399 3.64 47.51 11.52
N LEU A 400 2.31 47.63 11.57
CA LEU A 400 1.38 46.70 10.91
C LEU A 400 1.49 46.73 9.38
N GLN A 401 1.70 47.91 8.79
CA GLN A 401 1.94 48.06 7.35
C GLN A 401 3.22 47.34 6.93
N TRP A 402 4.29 47.47 7.71
CA TRP A 402 5.55 46.77 7.44
C TRP A 402 5.39 45.25 7.56
N GLU A 403 4.72 44.77 8.62
CA GLU A 403 4.43 43.34 8.79
C GLU A 403 3.60 42.79 7.63
N HIS A 404 2.59 43.55 7.17
CA HIS A 404 1.76 43.18 6.04
C HIS A 404 2.58 43.03 4.75
N GLU A 405 3.42 44.01 4.41
CA GLU A 405 4.29 43.97 3.24
C GLU A 405 5.24 42.74 3.27
N VAL A 406 5.82 42.45 4.44
CA VAL A 406 6.68 41.28 4.62
C VAL A 406 5.90 39.98 4.43
N LEU A 407 4.67 39.90 4.95
CA LEU A 407 3.80 38.74 4.76
C LEU A 407 3.39 38.56 3.30
N GLU A 408 3.07 39.63 2.58
CA GLU A 408 2.72 39.57 1.16
C GLU A 408 3.89 39.06 0.31
N GLN A 409 5.12 39.56 0.57
CA GLN A 409 6.31 39.07 -0.12
C GLN A 409 6.57 37.58 0.15
N ARG A 410 6.42 37.14 1.41
CA ARG A 410 6.55 35.72 1.78
C ARG A 410 5.48 34.87 1.10
N PHE A 411 4.23 35.34 1.08
CA PHE A 411 3.13 34.66 0.43
C PHE A 411 3.37 34.50 -1.08
N SER A 412 3.79 35.58 -1.75
CA SER A 412 4.14 35.55 -3.18
C SER A 412 5.24 34.53 -3.48
N LYS A 413 6.28 34.46 -2.64
CA LYS A 413 7.36 33.48 -2.78
C LYS A 413 6.86 32.04 -2.62
N VAL A 414 6.08 31.75 -1.57
CA VAL A 414 5.52 30.41 -1.34
C VAL A 414 4.58 30.01 -2.49
N GLN A 415 3.81 30.96 -3.01
CA GLN A 415 2.92 30.71 -4.15
C GLN A 415 3.73 30.35 -5.41
N ALA A 416 4.83 31.06 -5.67
CA ALA A 416 5.72 30.75 -6.79
C ALA A 416 6.40 29.37 -6.63
N GLU A 417 6.87 29.03 -5.43
CA GLU A 417 7.47 27.71 -5.12
C GLU A 417 6.46 26.58 -5.33
N ARG A 418 5.21 26.78 -4.87
CA ARG A 418 4.10 25.83 -5.11
C ARG A 418 3.89 25.63 -6.62
N ASP A 419 3.78 26.71 -7.38
CA ASP A 419 3.49 26.66 -8.81
C ASP A 419 4.63 25.99 -9.59
N GLU A 420 5.88 26.28 -9.23
CA GLU A 420 7.06 25.61 -9.78
C GLU A 420 7.05 24.11 -9.48
N LEU A 421 6.70 23.72 -8.25
CA LEU A 421 6.64 22.31 -7.86
C LEU A 421 5.55 21.56 -8.64
N TYR A 422 4.37 22.15 -8.82
CA TYR A 422 3.31 21.58 -9.66
C TYR A 422 3.74 21.41 -11.12
N GLN A 423 4.46 22.40 -11.67
CA GLN A 423 4.99 22.30 -13.03
C GLN A 423 6.03 21.18 -13.15
N LYS A 424 6.97 21.08 -12.20
CA LYS A 424 7.99 20.01 -12.17
C LYS A 424 7.35 18.63 -12.06
N PHE A 425 6.36 18.48 -11.18
CA PHE A 425 5.62 17.23 -11.02
C PHE A 425 4.93 16.80 -12.31
N THR A 426 4.23 17.74 -12.96
CA THR A 426 3.54 17.48 -14.24
C THR A 426 4.53 17.10 -15.35
N ARG A 427 5.66 17.79 -15.44
CA ARG A 427 6.73 17.45 -16.40
C ARG A 427 7.30 16.06 -16.14
N ALA A 428 7.61 15.73 -14.89
CA ALA A 428 8.15 14.42 -14.51
C ALA A 428 7.18 13.27 -14.86
N ILE A 429 5.87 13.45 -14.60
CA ILE A 429 4.85 12.47 -14.99
C ILE A 429 4.86 12.27 -16.49
N ASN A 430 4.81 13.36 -17.26
CA ASN A 430 4.77 13.29 -18.72
C ASN A 430 6.04 12.63 -19.29
N GLU A 431 7.22 12.93 -18.74
CA GLU A 431 8.47 12.30 -19.14
C GLU A 431 8.49 10.79 -18.86
N VAL A 432 8.01 10.37 -17.68
CA VAL A 432 7.92 8.94 -17.34
C VAL A 432 6.94 8.24 -18.29
N GLN A 433 5.75 8.81 -18.49
CA GLN A 433 4.75 8.27 -19.41
C GLN A 433 5.26 8.21 -20.86
N GLN A 434 6.00 9.21 -21.32
CA GLN A 434 6.58 9.22 -22.66
C GLN A 434 7.65 8.13 -22.79
N LYS A 435 8.54 7.99 -21.80
CA LYS A 435 9.60 6.97 -21.79
C LYS A 435 9.03 5.55 -21.74
N THR A 436 8.04 5.30 -20.88
CA THR A 436 7.37 3.98 -20.81
C THR A 436 6.56 3.73 -22.08
N GLY A 437 5.83 4.72 -22.59
CA GLY A 437 5.11 4.64 -23.85
C GLY A 437 6.01 4.30 -25.04
N PHE A 438 7.19 4.93 -25.15
CA PHE A 438 8.16 4.62 -26.20
C PHE A 438 8.74 3.20 -26.07
N LYS A 439 9.06 2.76 -24.84
CA LYS A 439 9.50 1.38 -24.59
C LYS A 439 8.43 0.36 -24.99
N ASN A 440 7.17 0.60 -24.61
CA ASN A 440 6.06 -0.27 -24.96
C ASN A 440 5.87 -0.33 -26.48
N LEU A 441 5.86 0.81 -27.17
CA LEU A 441 5.75 0.87 -28.62
C LEU A 441 6.90 0.11 -29.32
N LEU A 442 8.12 0.21 -28.80
CA LEU A 442 9.27 -0.51 -29.33
C LEU A 442 9.11 -2.03 -29.13
N LEU A 443 8.64 -2.47 -27.96
CA LEU A 443 8.37 -3.88 -27.68
C LEU A 443 7.23 -4.42 -28.54
N GLU A 444 6.15 -3.67 -28.72
CA GLU A 444 5.04 -4.00 -29.61
C GLU A 444 5.51 -4.17 -31.06
N ARG A 445 6.35 -3.25 -31.56
CA ARG A 445 6.93 -3.38 -32.91
C ARG A 445 7.84 -4.59 -33.05
N LYS A 446 8.67 -4.88 -32.04
CA LYS A 446 9.52 -6.08 -32.04
C LYS A 446 8.67 -7.35 -32.03
N LEU A 447 7.65 -7.39 -31.19
CA LEU A 447 6.72 -8.52 -31.09
C LEU A 447 5.99 -8.73 -32.42
N HIS A 448 5.47 -7.66 -33.02
CA HIS A 448 4.83 -7.72 -34.33
C HIS A 448 5.79 -8.24 -35.41
N GLY A 449 7.02 -7.73 -35.46
CA GLY A 449 8.04 -8.21 -36.40
C GLY A 449 8.39 -9.69 -36.21
N LEU A 450 8.49 -10.17 -34.96
CA LEU A 450 8.71 -11.58 -34.65
C LEU A 450 7.51 -12.46 -35.04
N LEU A 451 6.29 -11.98 -34.84
CA LEU A 451 5.07 -12.68 -35.26
C LEU A 451 5.01 -12.80 -36.78
N SER A 452 5.25 -11.72 -37.52
CA SER A 452 5.29 -11.78 -39.00
C SER A 452 6.39 -12.72 -39.51
N LEU A 453 7.55 -12.76 -38.85
CA LEU A 453 8.61 -13.71 -39.19
C LEU A 453 8.18 -15.16 -38.90
N LEU A 454 7.49 -15.39 -37.79
CA LEU A 454 6.96 -16.71 -37.43
C LEU A 454 5.92 -17.18 -38.44
N GLU A 455 4.96 -16.32 -38.81
CA GLU A 455 3.96 -16.60 -39.85
C GLU A 455 4.63 -16.94 -41.20
N GLN A 456 5.64 -16.18 -41.62
CA GLN A 456 6.41 -16.48 -42.83
C GLN A 456 7.08 -17.85 -42.76
N LYS A 457 7.71 -18.18 -41.62
CA LYS A 457 8.39 -19.47 -41.42
C LYS A 457 7.41 -20.64 -41.38
N GLU A 458 6.21 -20.44 -40.82
CA GLU A 458 5.15 -21.46 -40.80
C GLU A 458 4.60 -21.75 -42.21
N VAL A 459 4.45 -20.72 -43.04
CA VAL A 459 4.10 -20.88 -44.46
C VAL A 459 5.21 -21.61 -45.23
N GLU A 460 6.46 -21.17 -45.12
CA GLU A 460 7.60 -21.83 -45.77
C GLU A 460 7.70 -23.32 -45.35
N LEU A 461 7.51 -23.62 -44.07
CA LEU A 461 7.52 -24.98 -43.53
C LEU A 461 6.37 -25.82 -44.12
N SER A 462 5.17 -25.24 -44.20
CA SER A 462 3.98 -25.89 -44.78
C SER A 462 4.17 -26.22 -46.26
N GLU A 463 4.79 -25.30 -47.02
CA GLU A 463 5.12 -25.54 -48.44
C GLU A 463 6.14 -26.66 -48.60
N VAL A 464 7.21 -26.67 -47.79
CA VAL A 464 8.22 -27.74 -47.81
C VAL A 464 7.59 -29.09 -47.46
N PHE A 465 6.70 -29.14 -46.48
CA PHE A 465 5.98 -30.37 -46.13
C PHE A 465 5.08 -30.86 -47.27
N ALA A 466 4.37 -29.97 -47.94
CA ALA A 466 3.56 -30.30 -49.11
C ALA A 466 4.41 -30.84 -50.28
N ALA A 467 5.58 -30.25 -50.53
CA ALA A 467 6.49 -30.67 -51.60
C ALA A 467 7.21 -32.00 -51.32
N SER A 468 7.43 -32.34 -50.06
CA SER A 468 8.27 -33.49 -49.66
C SER A 468 7.56 -34.84 -49.72
N ASN A 469 6.23 -34.89 -49.84
CA ASN A 469 5.42 -36.14 -49.89
C ASN A 469 5.77 -37.17 -48.80
N LEU A 470 6.21 -36.70 -47.63
CA LEU A 470 6.59 -37.57 -46.51
C LEU A 470 5.34 -38.09 -45.79
N SER A 471 5.41 -39.28 -45.19
CA SER A 471 4.28 -39.81 -44.42
C SER A 471 4.05 -38.95 -43.16
N PRO A 472 2.79 -38.56 -42.85
CA PRO A 472 2.49 -37.72 -41.69
C PRO A 472 3.00 -38.28 -40.35
N SER A 473 3.03 -39.61 -40.22
CA SER A 473 3.52 -40.30 -39.02
C SER A 473 5.04 -40.20 -38.85
N ALA A 474 5.82 -40.25 -39.94
CA ALA A 474 7.27 -40.10 -39.88
C ALA A 474 7.68 -38.65 -39.58
N LEU A 475 6.97 -37.67 -40.17
CA LEU A 475 7.18 -36.24 -39.90
C LEU A 475 6.91 -35.88 -38.44
N SER A 476 5.77 -36.33 -37.89
CA SER A 476 5.41 -36.09 -36.49
C SER A 476 6.46 -36.68 -35.53
N LEU A 477 6.95 -37.89 -35.80
CA LEU A 477 7.98 -38.53 -34.97
C LEU A 477 9.33 -37.77 -35.00
N VAL A 478 9.75 -37.29 -36.17
CA VAL A 478 10.99 -36.52 -36.30
C VAL A 478 10.84 -35.13 -35.65
N SER A 479 9.70 -34.47 -35.84
CA SER A 479 9.38 -33.18 -35.22
C SER A 479 9.42 -33.28 -33.69
N HIS A 480 8.75 -34.27 -33.10
CA HIS A 480 8.73 -34.46 -31.65
C HIS A 480 10.13 -34.73 -31.09
N LYS A 481 10.93 -35.58 -31.76
CA LYS A 481 12.32 -35.84 -31.34
C LYS A 481 13.19 -34.59 -31.41
N LEU A 482 13.00 -33.75 -32.44
CA LEU A 482 13.74 -32.50 -32.55
C LEU A 482 13.32 -31.51 -31.46
N GLU A 483 12.03 -31.43 -31.17
CA GLU A 483 11.46 -30.60 -30.11
C GLU A 483 11.97 -31.02 -28.72
N ASP A 484 12.03 -32.33 -28.44
CA ASP A 484 12.63 -32.88 -27.21
C ASP A 484 14.11 -32.48 -27.07
N VAL A 485 14.88 -32.57 -28.15
CA VAL A 485 16.30 -32.16 -28.16
C VAL A 485 16.45 -30.66 -27.96
N LEU A 486 15.60 -29.84 -28.59
CA LEU A 486 15.61 -28.39 -28.41
C LEU A 486 15.23 -28.01 -26.97
N ASN A 487 14.21 -28.64 -26.41
CA ASN A 487 13.78 -28.41 -25.03
C ASN A 487 14.88 -28.82 -24.04
N SER A 488 15.52 -29.97 -24.25
CA SER A 488 16.67 -30.42 -23.44
C SER A 488 17.85 -29.44 -23.51
N LYS A 489 18.17 -28.94 -24.71
CA LYS A 489 19.22 -27.93 -24.91
C LYS A 489 18.87 -26.59 -24.26
N ASN A 490 17.62 -26.13 -24.37
CA ASN A 490 17.17 -24.90 -23.75
C ASN A 490 17.20 -25.00 -22.21
N ALA A 491 16.80 -26.13 -21.65
CA ALA A 491 16.88 -26.39 -20.22
C ALA A 491 18.34 -26.39 -19.72
N THR A 492 19.25 -27.01 -20.47
CA THR A 492 20.69 -26.97 -20.13
C THR A 492 21.29 -25.57 -20.27
N ILE A 493 20.87 -24.77 -21.25
CA ILE A 493 21.28 -23.35 -21.36
C ILE A 493 20.83 -22.57 -20.12
N GLN A 494 19.57 -22.73 -19.70
CA GLN A 494 19.03 -22.06 -18.51
C GLN A 494 19.76 -22.50 -17.23
N ASP A 495 20.01 -23.80 -17.08
CA ASP A 495 20.76 -24.32 -15.93
C ASP A 495 22.19 -23.79 -15.89
N LEU A 496 22.90 -23.78 -17.03
CA LEU A 496 24.25 -23.22 -17.11
C LEU A 496 24.29 -21.71 -16.82
N GLN A 497 23.29 -20.95 -17.29
CA GLN A 497 23.15 -19.53 -16.96
C GLN A 497 22.93 -19.32 -15.46
N LEU A 498 22.09 -20.14 -14.83
CA LEU A 498 21.86 -20.10 -13.39
C LEU A 498 23.11 -20.49 -12.59
N GLN A 499 23.83 -21.52 -13.03
CA GLN A 499 25.10 -21.93 -12.42
C GLN A 499 26.14 -20.81 -12.53
N LEU A 500 26.27 -20.18 -13.69
CA LEU A 500 27.16 -19.04 -13.89
C LEU A 500 26.81 -17.89 -12.95
N ALA A 501 25.52 -17.54 -12.85
CA ALA A 501 25.05 -16.50 -11.92
C ALA A 501 25.37 -16.84 -10.45
N ARG A 502 25.19 -18.11 -10.05
CA ARG A 502 25.56 -18.60 -8.72
C ARG A 502 27.05 -18.46 -8.43
N VAL A 503 27.90 -18.85 -9.38
CA VAL A 503 29.37 -18.76 -9.23
C VAL A 503 29.82 -17.30 -9.18
N CYS A 504 29.32 -16.44 -10.06
CA CYS A 504 29.61 -15.00 -10.04
C CYS A 504 29.20 -14.36 -8.72
N LYS A 505 28.03 -14.73 -8.18
CA LYS A 505 27.60 -14.25 -6.86
C LYS A 505 28.52 -14.74 -5.75
N ALA A 506 28.79 -16.04 -5.68
CA ALA A 506 29.67 -16.60 -4.65
C ALA A 506 31.06 -15.96 -4.69
N HIS A 507 31.58 -15.67 -5.88
CA HIS A 507 32.82 -14.93 -6.07
C HIS A 507 32.74 -13.51 -5.50
N ASN A 508 31.70 -12.74 -5.86
CA ASN A 508 31.51 -11.38 -5.37
C ASN A 508 31.30 -11.32 -3.85
N ASP A 509 30.51 -12.24 -3.28
CA ASP A 509 30.29 -12.35 -1.83
C ASP A 509 31.62 -12.67 -1.12
N MET A 510 32.42 -13.58 -1.68
CA MET A 510 33.74 -13.92 -1.14
C MET A 510 34.69 -12.71 -1.16
N LEU A 511 34.72 -11.93 -2.26
CA LEU A 511 35.49 -10.68 -2.32
C LEU A 511 35.10 -9.72 -1.20
N GLN A 512 33.79 -9.48 -1.00
CA GLN A 512 33.29 -8.63 0.09
C GLN A 512 33.71 -9.14 1.48
N THR A 513 33.65 -10.46 1.71
CA THR A 513 34.09 -11.03 2.99
C THR A 513 35.58 -10.86 3.23
N PHE A 514 36.42 -11.00 2.18
CA PHE A 514 37.85 -10.77 2.28
C PHE A 514 38.16 -9.29 2.53
N GLU A 515 37.52 -8.38 1.82
CA GLU A 515 37.64 -6.94 2.07
C GLU A 515 37.29 -6.59 3.52
N ALA A 516 36.15 -7.08 4.01
CA ALA A 516 35.73 -6.87 5.40
C ALA A 516 36.74 -7.44 6.41
N LYS A 517 37.34 -8.61 6.13
CA LYS A 517 38.37 -9.22 6.99
C LYS A 517 39.69 -8.46 6.97
N LEU A 518 40.13 -7.98 5.81
CA LEU A 518 41.35 -7.17 5.67
C LEU A 518 41.22 -5.87 6.44
N ILE A 519 40.07 -5.19 6.31
CA ILE A 519 39.75 -3.99 7.10
C ILE A 519 39.75 -4.31 8.59
N ALA A 520 39.11 -5.41 9.01
CA ALA A 520 39.06 -5.82 10.43
C ALA A 520 40.45 -6.13 11.03
N LEU A 521 41.40 -6.61 10.20
CA LEU A 521 42.79 -6.85 10.58
C LEU A 521 43.67 -5.59 10.47
N GLY A 522 43.09 -4.44 10.13
CA GLY A 522 43.80 -3.17 10.02
C GLY A 522 44.66 -3.02 8.76
N ILE A 523 44.40 -3.81 7.72
CA ILE A 523 45.09 -3.74 6.43
C ILE A 523 44.25 -2.87 5.49
N PRO A 524 44.70 -1.66 5.11
CA PRO A 524 44.01 -0.81 4.15
C PRO A 524 43.96 -1.47 2.77
N LEU A 525 42.80 -1.41 2.11
CA LEU A 525 42.61 -2.00 0.77
C LEU A 525 43.53 -1.39 -0.29
N ASP A 526 43.98 -0.15 -0.09
CA ASP A 526 44.93 0.55 -0.96
C ASP A 526 46.33 -0.12 -1.01
N ASN A 527 46.67 -0.93 0.00
CA ASN A 527 47.97 -1.60 0.10
C ASN A 527 48.04 -2.92 -0.69
N LEU A 528 46.94 -3.37 -1.31
CA LEU A 528 46.90 -4.66 -2.02
C LEU A 528 47.61 -4.62 -3.38
N GLY A 529 47.76 -3.44 -3.99
CA GLY A 529 48.46 -3.28 -5.27
C GLY A 529 47.73 -3.85 -6.50
N PHE A 530 46.53 -4.41 -6.32
CA PHE A 530 45.62 -4.85 -7.39
C PHE A 530 44.17 -4.60 -6.98
N GLN A 531 43.29 -4.41 -7.97
CA GLN A 531 41.84 -4.35 -7.77
C GLN A 531 41.22 -5.66 -8.22
N PRO A 532 40.52 -6.41 -7.34
CA PRO A 532 39.81 -7.61 -7.74
C PRO A 532 38.70 -7.24 -8.75
N LEU A 533 38.62 -7.99 -9.85
CA LEU A 533 37.59 -7.80 -10.86
C LEU A 533 36.27 -8.39 -10.35
N SER A 534 35.29 -7.56 -10.07
CA SER A 534 33.93 -8.04 -9.84
C SER A 534 33.34 -8.53 -11.17
N PHE A 535 32.68 -9.68 -11.17
CA PHE A 535 32.01 -10.18 -12.37
C PHE A 535 30.59 -9.59 -12.41
N PRO A 536 30.28 -8.66 -13.33
CA PRO A 536 28.90 -8.29 -13.60
C PRO A 536 28.22 -9.45 -14.32
N VAL A 537 27.10 -9.95 -13.78
CA VAL A 537 26.26 -10.88 -14.54
C VAL A 537 25.61 -10.09 -15.68
N PRO A 538 25.85 -10.44 -16.96
CA PRO A 538 25.29 -9.71 -18.08
C PRO A 538 23.75 -9.75 -18.02
N GLY A 539 23.12 -8.59 -17.83
CA GLY A 539 21.66 -8.43 -17.89
C GLY A 539 20.89 -8.69 -16.58
N GLN A 540 21.55 -8.93 -15.44
CA GLN A 540 20.88 -9.15 -14.16
C GLN A 540 21.57 -8.42 -13.00
N GLU A 541 20.88 -7.49 -12.34
CA GLU A 541 21.32 -6.94 -11.06
C GLU A 541 21.01 -7.98 -9.97
N LEU A 542 22.06 -8.67 -9.47
CA LEU A 542 21.92 -9.63 -8.37
C LEU A 542 21.77 -8.88 -7.04
N GLY A 543 20.83 -9.33 -6.20
CA GLY A 543 20.64 -8.74 -4.87
C GLY A 543 21.86 -8.96 -3.96
N GLN A 544 22.24 -7.93 -3.19
CA GLN A 544 23.39 -7.96 -2.28
C GLN A 544 23.16 -8.81 -1.00
N GLY A 545 21.95 -9.36 -0.81
CA GLY A 545 21.62 -10.19 0.35
C GLY A 545 21.94 -11.68 0.15
N PRO A 546 21.96 -12.48 1.23
CA PRO A 546 22.19 -13.94 1.16
C PRO A 546 21.17 -14.65 0.25
N ALA A 547 19.97 -14.11 0.08
CA ALA A 547 18.92 -14.60 -0.83
C ALA A 547 18.92 -13.97 -2.24
N GLY A 548 19.93 -13.16 -2.62
CA GLY A 548 19.95 -12.35 -3.85
C GLY A 548 19.93 -13.09 -5.21
N LEU A 549 19.86 -14.42 -5.21
CA LEU A 549 19.62 -15.23 -6.42
C LEU A 549 18.13 -15.58 -6.61
N VAL A 550 17.28 -15.30 -5.61
CA VAL A 550 15.84 -15.63 -5.60
C VAL A 550 14.98 -14.45 -6.06
N ALA A 551 15.52 -13.24 -6.08
CA ALA A 551 14.84 -12.08 -6.63
C ALA A 551 15.06 -12.03 -8.15
N VAL A 552 14.20 -12.73 -8.90
CA VAL A 552 14.00 -12.44 -10.32
C VAL A 552 13.40 -11.03 -10.39
N PRO A 553 14.02 -10.05 -11.06
CA PRO A 553 13.32 -8.81 -11.41
C PRO A 553 12.22 -9.17 -12.40
N THR A 554 10.96 -8.95 -12.04
CA THR A 554 9.83 -8.88 -12.98
C THR A 554 9.98 -7.70 -13.92
#